data_AF-A0AAV0KSQ3-F1
#
_entry.id   AF-A0AAV0KSQ3-F1
#
_cell.length_a   1.000
_cell.length_b   1.000
_cell.length_c   1.000
_cell.angle_alpha   90.00
_cell.angle_beta   90.00
_cell.angle_gamma   90.00
#
_symmetry.space_group_name_H-M   'P 1'
#
loop_
_entity.id
_entity.type
_entity.pdbx_description
1 polymer ?
#
loop_
_entity_poly.entity_id
_entity_poly.type
_entity_poly.pdbx_seq_one_letter_code
_entity_poly.pdbx_strand_id
1 'polypeptide(L)'
;MEVQAVRKGFTIAIAKVKQMKKDSEGKWNKSALDTCVENFNNGVKDLDSALEAINNHNIDSLQTILSSVLTYVTTCEDAMAEDPDSGELPNITNMEQKLTNLASNSLDIADQLNWT
;
A
#
# COMPACT_ATOMS: atom_id res chain seq x y z
N MET A 1 -3.23 1.79 -16.07
CA MET A 1 -3.56 2.95 -15.21
C MET A 1 -2.70 2.90 -13.94
N GLU A 2 -2.43 4.05 -13.30
CA GLU A 2 -1.52 4.15 -12.13
C GLU A 2 -1.96 3.28 -10.95
N VAL A 3 -3.26 3.22 -10.64
CA VAL A 3 -3.83 2.34 -9.59
C VAL A 3 -3.48 0.85 -9.82
N GLN A 4 -3.53 0.38 -11.07
CA GLN A 4 -3.16 -1.01 -11.41
C GLN A 4 -1.65 -1.27 -11.20
N ALA A 5 -0.80 -0.26 -11.45
CA ALA A 5 0.63 -0.38 -11.24
C ALA A 5 0.97 -0.51 -9.75
N VAL A 6 0.29 0.27 -8.90
CA VAL A 6 0.41 0.16 -7.45
C VAL A 6 -0.13 -1.17 -6.95
N ARG A 7 -1.30 -1.61 -7.41
CA ARG A 7 -1.86 -2.94 -7.08
C ARG A 7 -0.89 -4.08 -7.40
N LYS A 8 -0.24 -4.01 -8.57
CA LYS A 8 0.81 -4.96 -8.95
C LYS A 8 2.01 -4.87 -8.00
N GLY A 9 2.39 -3.66 -7.58
CA GLY A 9 3.39 -3.43 -6.53
C GLY A 9 3.06 -4.18 -5.25
N PHE A 10 1.85 -4.01 -4.69
CA PHE A 10 1.38 -4.73 -3.50
C PHE A 10 1.47 -6.25 -3.68
N THR A 11 1.06 -6.77 -4.84
CA THR A 11 1.15 -8.21 -5.15
C THR A 11 2.59 -8.71 -5.13
N ILE A 12 3.53 -7.94 -5.67
CA ILE A 12 4.97 -8.24 -5.65
C ILE A 12 5.50 -8.19 -4.21
N ALA A 13 5.10 -7.20 -3.41
CA ALA A 13 5.52 -7.08 -2.02
C ALA A 13 5.01 -8.26 -1.17
N ILE A 14 3.75 -8.68 -1.34
CA ILE A 14 3.20 -9.89 -0.70
C ILE A 14 4.06 -11.11 -1.02
N ALA A 15 4.39 -11.33 -2.29
CA ALA A 15 5.22 -12.47 -2.69
C ALA A 15 6.60 -12.44 -2.03
N LYS A 16 7.20 -11.24 -1.96
CA LYS A 16 8.52 -11.04 -1.35
C LYS A 16 8.51 -11.23 0.15
N VAL A 17 7.56 -10.64 0.87
CA VAL A 17 7.42 -10.81 2.33
C VAL A 17 7.14 -12.27 2.68
N LYS A 18 6.30 -12.97 1.88
CA LYS A 18 6.10 -14.42 2.05
C LYS A 18 7.38 -15.23 1.83
N GLN A 19 8.22 -14.82 0.87
CA GLN A 19 9.52 -15.46 0.66
C GLN A 19 10.46 -15.20 1.84
N MET A 20 10.56 -13.95 2.29
CA MET A 20 11.34 -13.58 3.49
C MET A 20 10.89 -14.37 4.72
N LYS A 21 9.59 -14.60 4.90
CA LYS A 21 9.04 -15.42 5.99
C LYS A 21 9.49 -16.88 5.92
N LYS A 22 9.58 -17.46 4.71
CA LYS A 22 10.07 -18.83 4.50
C LYS A 22 11.56 -18.94 4.75
N ASP A 23 12.31 -17.95 4.30
CA ASP A 23 13.77 -17.90 4.39
C ASP A 23 14.26 -17.31 5.71
N SER A 24 13.35 -17.08 6.68
CA SER A 24 13.64 -16.12 7.73
C SER A 24 14.76 -16.54 8.67
N GLU A 25 15.13 -17.82 8.79
CA GLU A 25 16.23 -18.36 9.65
C GLU A 25 16.42 -17.66 11.02
N GLY A 26 15.39 -17.02 11.58
CA GLY A 26 15.47 -16.17 12.78
C GLY A 26 15.89 -14.70 12.59
N LYS A 27 16.23 -14.27 11.37
CA LYS A 27 16.62 -12.89 11.00
C LYS A 27 15.48 -11.87 10.96
N TRP A 28 14.24 -12.33 10.94
CA TRP A 28 13.07 -11.46 10.76
C TRP A 28 11.96 -11.89 11.72
N ASN A 29 11.38 -10.94 12.45
CA ASN A 29 10.18 -11.17 13.24
C ASN A 29 9.02 -11.63 12.33
N LYS A 30 8.60 -12.88 12.52
CA LYS A 30 7.51 -13.48 11.73
C LYS A 30 6.18 -12.75 11.92
N SER A 31 5.95 -12.17 13.09
CA SER A 31 4.74 -11.38 13.37
C SER A 31 4.73 -10.09 12.56
N ALA A 32 5.86 -9.38 12.47
CA ALA A 32 5.99 -8.19 11.65
C ALA A 32 5.75 -8.49 10.16
N LEU A 33 6.35 -9.58 9.66
CA LEU A 33 6.11 -10.05 8.30
C LEU A 33 4.64 -10.44 8.05
N ASP A 34 3.95 -11.01 9.04
CA ASP A 34 2.52 -11.32 8.94
C ASP A 34 1.65 -10.06 8.88
N THR A 35 1.96 -9.05 9.70
CA THR A 35 1.33 -7.73 9.63
C THR A 35 1.51 -7.10 8.25
N CYS A 36 2.70 -7.19 7.67
CA CYS A 36 2.96 -6.71 6.31
C CYS A 36 2.13 -7.45 5.26
N VAL A 37 2.04 -8.78 5.33
CA VAL A 37 1.21 -9.56 4.39
C VAL A 37 -0.26 -9.18 4.51
N GLU A 38 -0.77 -9.02 5.72
CA GLU A 38 -2.16 -8.62 5.97
C GLU A 38 -2.45 -7.24 5.38
N ASN A 39 -1.66 -6.23 5.75
CA ASN A 39 -1.82 -4.86 5.27
C ASN A 39 -1.71 -4.78 3.75
N PHE A 40 -0.76 -5.51 3.15
CA PHE A 40 -0.66 -5.51 1.70
C PHE A 40 -1.84 -6.22 1.01
N ASN A 41 -2.40 -7.29 1.58
CA ASN A 41 -3.62 -7.88 1.03
C ASN A 41 -4.81 -6.91 1.14
N ASN A 42 -4.91 -6.14 2.22
CA ASN A 42 -5.93 -5.10 2.36
C ASN A 42 -5.72 -3.99 1.31
N GLY A 43 -4.48 -3.56 1.08
CA GLY A 43 -4.17 -2.61 0.01
C GLY A 43 -4.56 -3.10 -1.38
N VAL A 44 -4.40 -4.40 -1.70
CA VAL A 44 -4.90 -4.96 -2.99
C VAL A 44 -6.42 -4.82 -3.09
N LYS A 45 -7.16 -5.18 -2.03
CA LYS A 45 -8.64 -5.09 -2.02
C LYS A 45 -9.10 -3.64 -2.17
N ASP A 46 -8.47 -2.73 -1.44
CA ASP A 46 -8.79 -1.30 -1.49
C ASP A 46 -8.46 -0.71 -2.87
N LEU A 47 -7.36 -1.10 -3.50
CA LEU A 47 -7.05 -0.67 -4.87
C LEU A 47 -8.00 -1.25 -5.91
N ASP A 48 -8.59 -2.43 -5.68
CA ASP A 48 -9.69 -2.94 -6.51
C ASP A 48 -10.95 -2.07 -6.34
N SER A 49 -11.29 -1.68 -5.11
CA SER A 49 -12.37 -0.71 -4.82
C SER A 49 -12.08 0.68 -5.40
N ALA A 50 -10.82 1.13 -5.44
CA ALA A 50 -10.42 2.39 -6.04
C ALA A 50 -10.71 2.43 -7.55
N LEU A 51 -10.52 1.30 -8.25
CA LEU A 51 -10.87 1.19 -9.67
C LEU A 51 -12.39 1.32 -9.89
N GLU A 52 -13.20 0.76 -8.99
CA GLU A 52 -14.66 0.94 -9.02
C GLU A 52 -15.06 2.40 -8.75
N ALA A 53 -14.43 3.04 -7.76
CA ALA A 53 -14.66 4.45 -7.45
C ALA A 53 -14.33 5.36 -8.64
N ILE A 54 -13.23 5.10 -9.36
CA ILE A 54 -12.86 5.80 -10.60
C ILE A 54 -13.95 5.62 -11.67
N ASN A 55 -14.40 4.39 -11.91
CA ASN A 55 -15.42 4.10 -12.92
C ASN A 55 -16.77 4.76 -12.60
N ASN A 56 -17.08 4.92 -11.31
CA ASN A 56 -18.31 5.55 -10.83
C ASN A 56 -18.17 7.06 -10.58
N HIS A 57 -17.00 7.66 -10.87
CA HIS A 57 -16.68 9.06 -10.57
C HIS A 57 -16.87 9.45 -9.09
N ASN A 58 -16.72 8.49 -8.18
CA ASN A 58 -16.89 8.69 -6.74
C ASN A 58 -15.56 9.11 -6.11
N ILE A 59 -15.28 10.41 -6.18
CA ILE A 59 -14.00 11.01 -5.76
C ILE A 59 -13.80 10.90 -4.24
N ASP A 60 -14.82 11.14 -3.44
CA ASP A 60 -14.74 11.04 -1.97
C ASP A 60 -14.33 9.63 -1.52
N SER A 61 -14.90 8.60 -2.16
CA SER A 61 -14.51 7.21 -1.91
C SER A 61 -13.08 6.94 -2.39
N LEU A 62 -12.71 7.44 -3.58
CA LEU A 62 -11.35 7.28 -4.09
C LEU A 62 -10.31 7.89 -3.13
N GLN A 63 -10.54 9.09 -2.60
CA GLN A 63 -9.65 9.74 -1.64
C GLN A 63 -9.52 8.96 -0.33
N THR A 64 -10.66 8.50 0.22
CA THR A 64 -10.68 7.70 1.44
C THR A 64 -9.91 6.41 1.26
N ILE A 65 -10.16 5.70 0.16
CA ILE A 65 -9.50 4.44 -0.18
C ILE A 65 -7.98 4.65 -0.34
N LEU A 66 -7.53 5.64 -1.12
CA LEU A 66 -6.10 5.88 -1.33
C LEU A 66 -5.38 6.27 -0.03
N SER A 67 -6.06 6.98 0.87
CA SER A 67 -5.53 7.31 2.21
C SER A 67 -5.37 6.05 3.10
N SER A 68 -6.32 5.11 3.03
CA SER A 68 -6.19 3.80 3.69
C SER A 68 -4.99 3.02 3.13
N VAL A 69 -4.82 3.01 1.81
CA VAL A 69 -3.73 2.27 1.16
C VAL A 69 -2.35 2.81 1.57
N LEU A 70 -2.21 4.12 1.75
CA LEU A 70 -0.99 4.73 2.31
C LEU A 70 -0.70 4.20 3.72
N THR A 71 -1.73 4.19 4.58
CA THR A 71 -1.60 3.71 5.97
C THR A 71 -1.13 2.25 6.04
N TYR A 72 -1.56 1.40 5.11
CA TYR A 72 -1.13 -0.01 5.06
C TYR A 72 0.37 -0.17 4.80
N VAL A 73 0.97 0.74 4.03
CA VAL A 73 2.41 0.69 3.79
C VAL A 73 3.15 1.12 5.04
N THR A 74 2.80 2.26 5.63
CA THR A 74 3.40 2.76 6.86
C THR A 74 3.24 1.78 8.03
N THR A 75 2.07 1.14 8.17
CA THR A 75 1.85 0.13 9.23
C THR A 75 2.79 -1.07 9.08
N CYS A 76 3.11 -1.48 7.85
CA CYS A 76 4.10 -2.54 7.63
C CYS A 76 5.51 -2.05 7.98
N GLU A 77 5.88 -0.82 7.60
CA GLU A 77 7.18 -0.26 7.95
C GLU A 77 7.36 -0.12 9.45
N ASP A 78 6.36 0.41 10.16
CA ASP A 78 6.37 0.54 11.62
C ASP A 78 6.53 -0.83 12.29
N ALA A 79 5.78 -1.84 11.84
CA ALA A 79 5.86 -3.20 12.39
C ALA A 79 7.26 -3.83 12.19
N MET A 80 7.96 -3.48 11.12
CA MET A 80 9.34 -3.91 10.91
C MET A 80 10.29 -3.07 11.78
N ALA A 81 10.16 -1.75 11.81
CA ALA A 81 11.01 -0.87 12.60
C ALA A 81 10.98 -1.15 14.12
N GLU A 82 9.88 -1.71 14.63
CA GLU A 82 9.77 -2.18 16.02
C GLU A 82 10.70 -3.38 16.34
N ASP A 83 11.23 -4.07 15.34
CA ASP A 83 12.24 -5.12 15.47
C ASP A 83 13.63 -4.56 15.08
N PRO A 84 14.53 -4.28 16.05
CA PRO A 84 15.83 -3.67 15.80
C PRO A 84 16.79 -4.57 15.00
N ASP A 85 16.50 -5.87 14.89
CA ASP A 85 17.27 -6.81 14.08
C ASP A 85 16.69 -6.96 12.66
N SER A 86 15.52 -6.39 12.41
CA SER A 86 14.90 -6.41 11.10
C SER A 86 15.51 -5.30 10.22
N GLY A 87 16.15 -5.69 9.12
CA GLY A 87 16.63 -4.74 8.13
C GLY A 87 15.47 -4.02 7.39
N GLU A 88 15.81 -3.20 6.40
CA GLU A 88 14.79 -2.55 5.57
C GLU A 88 14.07 -3.55 4.65
N LEU A 89 12.75 -3.41 4.50
CA LEU A 89 12.00 -4.16 3.49
C LEU A 89 12.39 -3.65 2.09
N PRO A 90 12.95 -4.48 1.20
CA PRO A 90 13.50 -3.94 -0.02
C PRO A 90 12.38 -3.65 -1.04
N ASN A 91 12.34 -2.40 -1.55
CA ASN A 91 11.39 -1.81 -2.52
C ASN A 91 10.03 -1.31 -1.99
N ILE A 92 9.88 -0.99 -0.70
CA ILE A 92 8.67 -0.28 -0.21
C ILE A 92 8.64 1.18 -0.66
N THR A 93 9.77 1.87 -0.63
CA THR A 93 9.88 3.31 -0.91
C THR A 93 9.32 3.71 -2.28
N ASN A 94 9.50 2.86 -3.29
CA ASN A 94 8.95 3.08 -4.64
C ASN A 94 7.41 2.92 -4.71
N MET A 95 6.82 2.13 -3.80
CA MET A 95 5.38 1.93 -3.70
C MET A 95 4.73 3.12 -2.99
N GLU A 96 5.33 3.57 -1.89
CA GLU A 96 4.91 4.78 -1.18
C GLU A 96 4.91 5.98 -2.10
N GLN A 97 6.01 6.22 -2.82
CA GLN A 97 6.11 7.36 -3.72
C GLN A 97 5.01 7.36 -4.80
N LYS A 98 4.65 6.18 -5.31
CA LYS A 98 3.55 6.03 -6.28
C LYS A 98 2.18 6.23 -5.64
N LEU A 99 1.99 5.78 -4.40
CA LEU A 99 0.75 6.01 -3.65
C LEU A 99 0.58 7.48 -3.30
N THR A 100 1.65 8.14 -2.85
CA THR A 100 1.67 9.58 -2.60
C THR A 100 1.31 10.33 -3.86
N ASN A 101 1.90 9.99 -5.01
CA ASN A 101 1.55 10.62 -6.29
C ASN A 101 0.08 10.38 -6.67
N LEU A 102 -0.45 9.16 -6.49
CA LEU A 102 -1.87 8.86 -6.74
C LEU A 102 -2.82 9.63 -5.82
N ALA A 103 -2.50 9.72 -4.54
CA ALA A 103 -3.27 10.47 -3.56
C ALA A 103 -3.24 11.96 -3.86
N SER A 104 -2.06 12.53 -4.13
CA SER A 104 -1.90 13.92 -4.57
C SER A 104 -2.65 14.22 -5.87
N ASN A 105 -2.52 13.38 -6.89
CA ASN A 105 -3.24 13.55 -8.16
C ASN A 105 -4.77 13.49 -7.96
N SER A 106 -5.25 12.61 -7.07
CA SER A 106 -6.69 12.47 -6.79
C SER A 106 -7.23 13.64 -5.97
N LEU A 107 -6.43 14.20 -5.05
CA LEU A 107 -6.73 15.45 -4.34
C LEU A 107 -6.77 16.62 -5.32
N ASP A 108 -5.77 16.75 -6.20
CA ASP A 108 -5.72 17.81 -7.22
C ASP A 108 -6.93 17.76 -8.15
N ILE A 109 -7.37 16.57 -8.57
CA ILE A 109 -8.58 16.40 -9.39
C ILE A 109 -9.83 16.81 -8.61
N ALA A 110 -9.95 16.42 -7.34
CA ALA A 110 -11.09 16.79 -6.51
C ALA A 110 -11.18 18.31 -6.32
N ASP A 111 -10.05 18.95 -6.05
CA ASP A 111 -9.93 20.39 -5.85
C ASP A 111 -10.25 21.17 -7.14
N GLN A 112 -9.80 20.68 -8.29
CA GLN A 112 -10.09 21.29 -9.59
C GLN A 112 -11.56 21.16 -9.99
N LEU A 113 -12.21 20.08 -9.59
CA LEU A 113 -13.57 19.85 -10.02
C LEU A 113 -14.61 20.62 -9.20
N ASN A 114 -14.24 21.23 -8.07
CA ASN A 114 -15.01 22.20 -7.27
C ASN A 114 -16.53 22.12 -7.50
N TRP A 115 -17.12 20.94 -7.24
CA TRP A 115 -18.51 20.66 -7.58
C TRP A 115 -19.41 21.38 -6.57
N THR A 116 -19.79 22.62 -6.89
CA THR A 116 -20.96 23.29 -6.31
C THR A 116 -22.25 22.66 -6.81
#